data_AF-A0A9C7WHP8-F1
#
_entry.id   AF-A0A9C7WHP8-F1
#
_cell.length_a   1.000
_cell.length_b   1.000
_cell.length_c   1.000
_cell.angle_alpha   90.00
_cell.angle_beta   90.00
_cell.angle_gamma   90.00
#
_symmetry.space_group_name_H-M   'P 1'
#
loop_
_entity.id
_entity.type
_entity.pdbx_description
1 polymer ?
#
loop_
_entity_poly.entity_id
_entity_poly.type
_entity_poly.pdbx_seq_one_letter_code
_entity_poly.pdbx_strand_id
1 'polypeptide(L)'
;MDLKLLWGDIHVHSGFSRCFWLWNREGGDPDDLYDKLEKAGLDFAAIVDHEGHMKDEDWERLKEVTNRHNKPGKFVTFLGYEWSTRVKGLTEDRNVYYLGDDGPLLRGSDGRSDRAGKLFGFFRREGIEAIVIPHPHPSTDFFTEWDHDPKYQPVVEICSDWGAWEYFGNPHFCKDADFLPGKFYQDLLKRGLHLGAIASSDRHSNLVGVHQGHLRCVYERKIPQRSNPLGVRRPRIRLEGGFFINPINPCFAAVYAEELTREAIFDAIRKRHTYAAAGAKIKLDFRVNDHMMGEVCRLESPPFRAEVFCSAEGERPISKLEVLRNNQVIHAVKGNARKVSLEFEDEGIDERETYYYARAFQDDGARAWSSPVWVICPSYPDLSLHLVSSKDLPERRLRERTERLLSGRTGIAVWRGEHKGRKMLSVFWGGETDRRCVGELRISGFHRYFVFQEGFQVAADLFTDDGTGVVRWNAGIGKGAKGLS
;
A
#
# COMPACT_ATOMS: atom_id res chain seq x y z
N MET A 1 -3.72 -28.32 1.64
CA MET A 1 -2.80 -28.24 2.80
C MET A 1 -3.43 -27.27 3.78
N ASP A 2 -3.47 -27.60 5.07
CA ASP A 2 -4.10 -26.72 6.07
C ASP A 2 -3.13 -25.60 6.45
N LEU A 3 -3.43 -24.37 6.04
CA LEU A 3 -2.65 -23.18 6.40
C LEU A 3 -2.92 -22.78 7.85
N LYS A 4 -1.87 -22.34 8.54
CA LYS A 4 -1.92 -21.81 9.90
C LYS A 4 -1.93 -20.29 9.84
N LEU A 5 -2.81 -19.67 10.63
CA LEU A 5 -2.79 -18.24 10.86
C LEU A 5 -1.75 -17.90 11.93
N LEU A 6 -0.72 -17.16 11.54
CA LEU A 6 0.38 -16.72 12.39
C LEU A 6 0.32 -15.21 12.58
N TRP A 7 0.66 -14.75 13.79
CA TRP A 7 0.65 -13.35 14.19
C TRP A 7 2.06 -12.86 14.47
N GLY A 8 2.42 -11.69 13.96
CA GLY A 8 3.72 -11.12 14.22
C GLY A 8 3.78 -9.60 14.22
N ASP A 9 4.95 -9.11 14.57
CA ASP A 9 5.31 -7.69 14.54
C ASP A 9 6.75 -7.58 14.02
N ILE A 10 6.89 -7.16 12.76
CA ILE A 10 8.16 -7.17 12.04
C ILE A 10 8.78 -5.79 11.86
N HIS A 11 8.19 -4.76 12.49
CA HIS A 11 8.70 -3.39 12.45
C HIS A 11 8.90 -2.87 13.88
N VAL A 12 9.97 -3.31 14.52
CA VAL A 12 10.29 -2.94 15.91
C VAL A 12 11.68 -2.33 15.98
N HIS A 13 11.82 -1.23 16.74
CA HIS A 13 13.10 -0.59 16.98
C HIS A 13 13.68 -0.95 18.34
N SER A 14 15.01 -1.03 18.40
CA SER A 14 15.78 -1.23 19.63
C SER A 14 16.64 -0.01 19.97
N GLY A 15 17.42 -0.11 21.04
CA GLY A 15 18.40 0.91 21.42
C GLY A 15 19.47 1.23 20.38
N PHE A 16 19.56 0.44 19.30
CA PHE A 16 20.45 0.75 18.18
C PHE A 16 19.93 1.90 17.31
N SER A 17 18.62 2.14 17.27
CA SER A 17 18.04 3.34 16.65
C SER A 17 18.07 4.53 17.62
N ARG A 18 18.49 5.71 17.13
CA ARG A 18 18.47 6.95 17.94
C ARG A 18 17.06 7.52 18.17
N CYS A 19 16.04 6.94 17.56
CA CYS A 19 14.68 7.45 17.49
C CYS A 19 13.93 7.44 18.84
N PHE A 20 14.52 6.85 19.90
CA PHE A 20 13.99 6.91 21.26
C PHE A 20 14.07 8.30 21.92
N TRP A 21 14.80 9.26 21.31
CA TRP A 21 14.85 10.65 21.80
C TRP A 21 13.45 11.27 21.90
N LEU A 22 12.54 10.87 21.01
CA LEU A 22 11.14 11.33 20.95
C LEU A 22 10.37 11.05 22.24
N TRP A 23 10.78 10.01 22.97
CA TRP A 23 10.10 9.50 24.15
C TRP A 23 10.88 9.73 25.44
N ASN A 24 12.04 10.41 25.41
CA ASN A 24 12.95 10.57 26.55
C ASN A 24 13.23 9.22 27.26
N ARG A 25 13.38 8.14 26.48
CA ARG A 25 13.66 6.79 26.99
C ARG A 25 14.96 6.27 26.39
N GLU A 26 15.67 5.44 27.14
CA GLU A 26 16.73 4.61 26.57
C GLU A 26 16.06 3.48 25.79
N GLY A 27 16.53 3.25 24.57
CA GLY A 27 16.01 2.15 23.75
C GLY A 27 16.39 0.79 24.32
N GLY A 28 15.50 -0.18 24.13
CA GLY A 28 15.60 -1.50 24.73
C GLY A 28 16.71 -2.33 24.12
N ASP A 29 17.32 -3.19 24.93
CA ASP A 29 18.24 -4.21 24.43
C ASP A 29 17.45 -5.23 23.56
N PRO A 30 17.96 -5.61 22.38
CA PRO A 30 17.28 -6.56 21.49
C PRO A 30 16.89 -7.89 22.16
N ASP A 31 17.68 -8.37 23.13
CA ASP A 31 17.43 -9.63 23.86
C ASP A 31 16.14 -9.53 24.69
N ASP A 32 15.99 -8.41 25.43
CA ASP A 32 14.80 -8.12 26.24
C ASP A 32 13.56 -7.87 25.37
N LEU A 33 13.74 -7.25 24.20
CA LEU A 33 12.64 -7.00 23.26
C LEU A 33 12.09 -8.30 22.67
N TYR A 34 12.95 -9.21 22.19
CA TYR A 34 12.50 -10.52 21.70
C TYR A 34 11.81 -11.35 22.79
N ASP A 35 12.35 -11.36 24.01
CA ASP A 35 11.72 -12.00 25.16
C ASP A 35 10.30 -11.47 25.42
N LYS A 36 10.10 -10.15 25.30
CA LYS A 36 8.79 -9.52 25.48
C LYS A 36 7.83 -9.85 24.34
N LEU A 37 8.31 -9.87 23.10
CA LEU A 37 7.52 -10.25 21.91
C LEU A 37 7.07 -11.72 21.99
N GLU A 38 7.96 -12.64 22.39
CA GLU A 38 7.60 -14.05 22.63
C GLU A 38 6.56 -14.17 23.76
N LYS A 39 6.76 -13.45 24.88
CA LYS A 39 5.81 -13.44 26.02
C LYS A 39 4.45 -12.79 25.68
N ALA A 40 4.42 -11.89 24.70
CA ALA A 40 3.19 -11.30 24.19
C ALA A 40 2.36 -12.27 23.33
N GLY A 41 2.86 -13.48 23.07
CA GLY A 41 2.18 -14.50 22.30
C GLY A 41 2.13 -14.17 20.80
N LEU A 42 3.18 -13.54 20.28
CA LEU A 42 3.41 -13.46 18.84
C LEU A 42 4.14 -14.72 18.37
N ASP A 43 3.80 -15.18 17.18
CA ASP A 43 4.44 -16.34 16.54
C ASP A 43 5.76 -15.94 15.89
N PHE A 44 5.83 -14.72 15.33
CA PHE A 44 7.05 -14.22 14.71
C PHE A 44 7.28 -12.72 14.96
N ALA A 45 8.52 -12.28 14.86
CA ALA A 45 8.87 -10.86 14.99
C ALA A 45 10.16 -10.49 14.27
N ALA A 46 10.41 -9.19 14.13
CA ALA A 46 11.69 -8.68 13.65
C ALA A 46 12.01 -7.34 14.31
N ILE A 47 13.27 -7.20 14.75
CA ILE A 47 13.83 -5.92 15.14
C ILE A 47 14.58 -5.38 13.92
N VAL A 48 14.16 -4.21 13.44
CA VAL A 48 14.61 -3.60 12.19
C VAL A 48 15.03 -2.15 12.43
N ASP A 49 16.13 -1.96 13.14
CA ASP A 49 16.67 -0.63 13.39
C ASP A 49 17.12 0.07 12.11
N HIS A 50 17.13 1.41 12.13
CA HIS A 50 17.65 2.20 11.00
C HIS A 50 19.12 1.86 10.73
N GLU A 51 19.42 1.50 9.49
CA GLU A 51 20.78 1.17 9.06
C GLU A 51 21.80 2.27 9.40
N GLY A 52 21.39 3.54 9.28
CA GLY A 52 22.28 4.69 9.42
C GLY A 52 22.64 5.00 10.87
N HIS A 53 21.92 4.39 11.82
CA HIS A 53 22.19 4.53 13.25
C HIS A 53 23.08 3.41 13.78
N MET A 54 23.06 2.23 13.13
CA MET A 54 23.82 1.05 13.53
C MET A 54 25.29 1.12 13.09
N LYS A 55 26.19 0.86 14.04
CA LYS A 55 27.56 0.47 13.73
C LYS A 55 27.60 -0.97 13.24
N ASP A 56 28.70 -1.37 12.61
CA ASP A 56 28.87 -2.76 12.16
C ASP A 56 28.89 -3.74 13.35
N GLU A 57 29.39 -3.32 14.52
CA GLU A 57 29.32 -4.12 15.75
C GLU A 57 27.87 -4.33 16.23
N ASP A 58 27.02 -3.31 16.10
CA ASP A 58 25.60 -3.39 16.45
C ASP A 58 24.87 -4.36 15.50
N TRP A 59 25.24 -4.36 14.21
CA TRP A 59 24.71 -5.31 13.22
C TRP A 59 25.10 -6.75 13.53
N GLU A 60 26.37 -7.02 13.82
CA GLU A 60 26.82 -8.36 14.22
C GLU A 60 26.13 -8.83 15.50
N ARG A 61 25.92 -7.92 16.46
CA ARG A 61 25.14 -8.21 17.67
C ARG A 61 23.68 -8.51 17.34
N LEU A 62 23.05 -7.76 16.45
CA LEU A 62 21.67 -7.98 16.04
C LEU A 62 21.50 -9.34 15.34
N LYS A 63 22.45 -9.75 14.49
CA LYS A 63 22.50 -11.09 13.89
C LYS A 63 22.52 -12.18 14.96
N GLU A 64 23.47 -12.09 15.89
CA GLU A 64 23.64 -13.08 16.96
C GLU A 64 22.36 -13.22 17.78
N VAL A 65 21.79 -12.10 18.25
CA VAL A 65 20.57 -12.10 19.09
C VAL A 65 19.38 -12.64 18.32
N THR A 66 19.17 -12.15 17.09
CA THR A 66 18.04 -12.57 16.24
C THR A 66 18.10 -14.08 16.02
N ASN A 67 19.24 -14.64 15.64
CA ASN A 67 19.36 -16.08 15.39
C ASN A 67 19.23 -16.92 16.65
N ARG A 68 19.75 -16.47 17.79
CA ARG A 68 19.59 -17.16 19.08
C ARG A 68 18.12 -17.24 19.54
N HIS A 69 17.31 -16.23 19.22
CA HIS A 69 15.87 -16.22 19.52
C HIS A 69 15.02 -16.99 18.51
N ASN A 70 15.54 -17.29 17.32
CA ASN A 70 14.82 -18.06 16.32
C ASN A 70 14.64 -19.51 16.78
N LYS A 71 13.41 -19.88 17.11
CA LYS A 71 13.01 -21.21 17.59
C LYS A 71 11.89 -21.72 16.65
N PRO A 72 12.22 -22.31 15.49
CA PRO A 72 11.23 -22.84 14.56
C PRO A 72 10.20 -23.75 15.26
N GLY A 73 8.93 -23.56 14.91
CA GLY A 73 7.80 -24.24 15.56
C GLY A 73 7.31 -23.61 16.87
N LYS A 74 8.01 -22.58 17.40
CA LYS A 74 7.64 -21.90 18.65
C LYS A 74 7.63 -20.38 18.54
N PHE A 75 8.71 -19.78 18.05
CA PHE A 75 8.86 -18.33 17.88
C PHE A 75 9.90 -18.06 16.80
N VAL A 76 9.51 -17.42 15.70
CA VAL A 76 10.40 -17.16 14.55
C VAL A 76 10.85 -15.71 14.53
N THR A 77 12.13 -15.47 14.30
CA THR A 77 12.67 -14.12 14.16
C THR A 77 13.23 -13.89 12.77
N PHE A 78 13.11 -12.67 12.23
CA PHE A 78 13.75 -12.30 10.96
C PHE A 78 14.91 -11.35 11.20
N LEU A 79 16.03 -11.61 10.52
CA LEU A 79 17.14 -10.68 10.45
C LEU A 79 16.78 -9.58 9.45
N GLY A 80 16.87 -8.33 9.87
CA GLY A 80 16.50 -7.21 9.02
C GLY A 80 16.91 -5.87 9.58
N TYR A 81 16.65 -4.83 8.81
CA TYR A 81 16.90 -3.43 9.18
C TYR A 81 15.96 -2.51 8.41
N GLU A 82 15.70 -1.33 8.97
CA GLU A 82 15.01 -0.28 8.25
C GLU A 82 16.04 0.46 7.37
N TRP A 83 15.87 0.29 6.06
CA TRP A 83 16.66 0.95 5.04
C TRP A 83 16.08 2.33 4.77
N SER A 84 16.89 3.37 5.01
CA SER A 84 16.51 4.77 4.83
C SER A 84 17.37 5.43 3.75
N THR A 85 16.76 6.07 2.75
CA THR A 85 17.48 6.87 1.74
C THR A 85 16.90 8.28 1.60
N ARG A 86 17.63 9.16 0.89
CA ARG A 86 17.12 10.49 0.50
C ARG A 86 16.92 10.57 -1.02
N VAL A 87 15.65 10.51 -1.44
CA VAL A 87 15.26 10.70 -2.84
C VAL A 87 14.71 12.10 -3.03
N LYS A 88 15.36 12.90 -3.88
CA LYS A 88 14.97 14.30 -4.17
C LYS A 88 14.86 15.20 -2.92
N GLY A 89 15.66 14.91 -1.90
CA GLY A 89 15.67 15.65 -0.62
C GLY A 89 14.69 15.13 0.43
N LEU A 90 13.83 14.17 0.06
CA LEU A 90 12.81 13.56 0.93
C LEU A 90 13.29 12.18 1.42
N THR A 91 12.87 11.78 2.62
CA THR A 91 13.27 10.52 3.23
C THR A 91 12.40 9.37 2.69
N GLU A 92 13.00 8.23 2.36
CA GLU A 92 12.29 7.01 2.01
C GLU A 92 12.72 5.90 2.94
N ASP A 93 11.75 5.25 3.59
CA ASP A 93 12.02 4.16 4.52
C ASP A 93 11.34 2.86 4.08
N ARG A 94 12.09 1.76 4.21
CA ARG A 94 11.67 0.40 3.86
C ARG A 94 12.32 -0.60 4.79
N ASN A 95 11.56 -1.57 5.27
CA ASN A 95 12.12 -2.66 6.03
C ASN A 95 12.67 -3.74 5.12
N VAL A 96 13.95 -4.10 5.29
CA VAL A 96 14.63 -5.20 4.61
C VAL A 96 14.69 -6.39 5.56
N TYR A 97 14.29 -7.56 5.07
CA TYR A 97 14.35 -8.83 5.80
C TYR A 97 15.12 -9.85 4.97
N TYR A 98 15.97 -10.63 5.63
CA TYR A 98 16.68 -11.76 5.03
C TYR A 98 16.00 -13.08 5.41
N LEU A 99 15.98 -14.01 4.45
CA LEU A 99 15.49 -15.37 4.72
C LEU A 99 16.46 -16.14 5.62
N GLY A 100 17.76 -15.94 5.42
CA GLY A 100 18.84 -16.65 6.13
C GLY A 100 19.12 -16.11 7.54
N ASP A 101 20.21 -16.59 8.11
CA ASP A 101 20.77 -16.16 9.39
C ASP A 101 21.85 -15.08 9.25
N ASP A 102 22.23 -14.72 8.02
CA ASP A 102 23.21 -13.68 7.72
C ASP A 102 22.76 -12.81 6.52
N GLY A 103 23.34 -11.63 6.42
CA GLY A 103 23.11 -10.69 5.34
C GLY A 103 23.90 -9.38 5.49
N PRO A 104 24.14 -8.66 4.39
CA PRO A 104 24.85 -7.38 4.44
C PRO A 104 23.98 -6.28 5.05
N LEU A 105 24.59 -5.34 5.77
CA LEU A 105 23.93 -4.09 6.15
C LEU A 105 24.12 -3.06 5.03
N LEU A 106 23.16 -2.97 4.11
CA LEU A 106 23.23 -2.01 3.01
C LEU A 106 22.66 -0.66 3.43
N ARG A 107 23.46 0.38 3.20
CA ARG A 107 23.12 1.73 3.63
C ARG A 107 22.49 2.51 2.49
N GLY A 108 21.42 3.27 2.74
CA GLY A 108 20.81 4.14 1.72
C GLY A 108 21.69 5.32 1.35
N SER A 109 22.70 5.63 2.18
CA SER A 109 23.79 6.55 1.85
C SER A 109 24.83 5.97 0.88
N ASP A 110 24.85 4.65 0.67
CA ASP A 110 25.77 3.99 -0.26
C ASP A 110 25.21 4.00 -1.69
N GLY A 111 26.02 4.47 -2.65
CA GLY A 111 25.65 4.50 -4.07
C GLY A 111 25.27 3.14 -4.67
N ARG A 112 25.62 2.02 -4.01
CA ARG A 112 25.20 0.65 -4.38
C ARG A 112 23.73 0.36 -4.09
N SER A 113 23.13 1.09 -3.16
CA SER A 113 21.78 0.86 -2.61
C SER A 113 21.09 2.17 -2.26
N ASP A 114 21.35 3.27 -2.96
CA ASP A 114 20.77 4.60 -2.67
C ASP A 114 19.34 4.80 -3.19
N ARG A 115 18.77 3.78 -3.86
CA ARG A 115 17.39 3.73 -4.36
C ARG A 115 16.88 2.30 -4.35
N ALA A 116 15.57 2.10 -4.22
CA ALA A 116 14.92 0.79 -4.19
C ALA A 116 15.33 -0.12 -5.36
N GLY A 117 15.33 0.39 -6.60
CA GLY A 117 15.78 -0.39 -7.76
C GLY A 117 17.24 -0.86 -7.71
N LYS A 118 18.13 -0.05 -7.12
CA LYS A 118 19.53 -0.47 -6.92
C LYS A 118 19.65 -1.52 -5.81
N LEU A 119 18.88 -1.36 -4.74
CA LEU A 119 18.77 -2.34 -3.66
C LEU A 119 18.31 -3.70 -4.19
N PHE A 120 17.21 -3.74 -4.96
CA PHE A 120 16.73 -4.97 -5.61
C PHE A 120 17.75 -5.53 -6.60
N GLY A 121 18.39 -4.66 -7.39
CA GLY A 121 19.44 -5.03 -8.31
C GLY A 121 20.65 -5.66 -7.62
N PHE A 122 21.00 -5.18 -6.42
CA PHE A 122 22.06 -5.77 -5.60
C PHE A 122 21.68 -7.18 -5.15
N PHE A 123 20.51 -7.37 -4.52
CA PHE A 123 20.07 -8.69 -4.08
C PHE A 123 20.02 -9.70 -5.24
N ARG A 124 19.57 -9.25 -6.42
CA ARG A 124 19.52 -10.09 -7.61
C ARG A 124 20.90 -10.52 -8.11
N ARG A 125 21.89 -9.63 -8.09
CA ARG A 125 23.26 -9.94 -8.53
C ARG A 125 23.96 -10.89 -7.56
N GLU A 126 23.77 -10.68 -6.27
CA GLU A 126 24.42 -11.46 -5.21
C GLU A 126 23.65 -12.76 -4.88
N GLY A 127 22.47 -12.98 -5.47
CA GLY A 127 21.64 -14.16 -5.19
C GLY A 127 21.04 -14.17 -3.78
N ILE A 128 20.82 -12.99 -3.18
CA ILE A 128 20.31 -12.85 -1.82
C ILE A 128 18.78 -12.97 -1.82
N GLU A 129 18.26 -13.86 -1.00
CA GLU A 129 16.84 -14.03 -0.76
C GLU A 129 16.38 -13.06 0.35
N ALA A 130 15.69 -11.99 -0.07
CA ALA A 130 15.20 -10.95 0.80
C ALA A 130 13.74 -10.58 0.50
N ILE A 131 13.10 -9.91 1.46
CA ILE A 131 11.84 -9.19 1.31
C ILE A 131 12.08 -7.74 1.73
N VAL A 132 11.49 -6.80 1.01
CA VAL A 132 11.55 -5.37 1.26
C VAL A 132 10.13 -4.85 1.36
N ILE A 133 9.74 -4.34 2.52
CA ILE A 133 8.39 -3.84 2.78
C ILE A 133 8.47 -2.32 2.97
N PRO A 134 7.93 -1.52 2.03
CA PRO A 134 7.77 -0.10 2.25
C PRO A 134 6.71 0.15 3.32
N HIS A 135 6.95 1.11 4.20
CA HIS A 135 5.97 1.65 5.16
C HIS A 135 5.72 3.13 4.84
N PRO A 136 4.97 3.40 3.77
CA PRO A 136 4.81 4.75 3.24
C PRO A 136 4.07 5.66 4.21
N HIS A 137 4.73 6.73 4.65
CA HIS A 137 4.05 7.87 5.26
C HIS A 137 3.64 8.85 4.15
N PRO A 138 2.35 9.18 3.98
CA PRO A 138 1.90 10.09 2.94
C PRO A 138 2.18 11.56 3.30
N SER A 139 3.41 11.89 3.72
CA SER A 139 3.85 13.25 4.05
C SER A 139 4.76 13.83 2.96
N THR A 140 5.10 15.11 3.07
CA THR A 140 6.15 15.70 2.22
C THR A 140 7.54 15.33 2.71
N ASP A 141 7.72 15.09 4.01
CA ASP A 141 9.00 14.66 4.59
C ASP A 141 9.38 13.20 4.23
N PHE A 142 8.39 12.36 3.98
CA PHE A 142 8.55 10.95 3.62
C PHE A 142 8.00 10.69 2.19
N PHE A 143 8.89 10.26 1.30
CA PHE A 143 8.60 9.95 -0.09
C PHE A 143 8.96 8.50 -0.40
N THR A 144 7.97 7.70 -0.77
CA THR A 144 8.23 6.35 -1.30
C THR A 144 8.29 6.42 -2.82
N GLU A 145 9.46 6.18 -3.41
CA GLU A 145 9.57 6.01 -4.86
C GLU A 145 9.04 4.61 -5.20
N TRP A 146 7.93 4.53 -5.93
CA TRP A 146 7.36 3.23 -6.33
C TRP A 146 8.10 2.63 -7.52
N ASP A 147 9.35 2.23 -7.29
CA ASP A 147 10.01 1.17 -8.04
C ASP A 147 9.60 -0.17 -7.40
N HIS A 148 8.86 -0.99 -8.12
CA HIS A 148 8.23 -2.20 -7.59
C HIS A 148 8.83 -3.42 -8.28
N ASP A 149 9.36 -4.33 -7.48
CA ASP A 149 9.79 -5.65 -7.91
C ASP A 149 8.98 -6.69 -7.14
N PRO A 150 8.03 -7.41 -7.78
CA PRO A 150 7.18 -8.38 -7.10
C PRO A 150 7.94 -9.48 -6.35
N LYS A 151 9.18 -9.78 -6.74
CA LYS A 151 10.02 -10.77 -6.04
C LYS A 151 10.42 -10.27 -4.65
N TYR A 152 10.86 -9.02 -4.57
CA TYR A 152 11.42 -8.44 -3.34
C TYR A 152 10.39 -7.65 -2.55
N GLN A 153 9.40 -7.06 -3.21
CA GLN A 153 8.41 -6.17 -2.61
C GLN A 153 6.97 -6.65 -2.88
N PRO A 154 6.56 -7.80 -2.30
CA PRO A 154 5.24 -8.38 -2.54
C PRO A 154 4.11 -7.66 -1.78
N VAL A 155 4.43 -7.00 -0.66
CA VAL A 155 3.46 -6.37 0.26
C VAL A 155 3.88 -4.95 0.60
N VAL A 156 2.95 -4.18 1.14
CA VAL A 156 3.16 -2.84 1.67
C VAL A 156 2.56 -2.75 3.07
N GLU A 157 3.27 -2.11 3.99
CA GLU A 157 2.76 -1.83 5.32
C GLU A 157 1.73 -0.71 5.23
N ILE A 158 0.48 -0.97 5.65
CA ILE A 158 -0.64 -0.02 5.49
C ILE A 158 -1.15 0.53 6.83
N CYS A 159 -0.64 0.01 7.95
CA CYS A 159 -0.93 0.45 9.31
C CYS A 159 0.33 0.31 10.14
N SER A 160 0.60 1.35 10.91
CA SER A 160 1.53 1.28 12.03
C SER A 160 1.06 2.13 13.20
N ASP A 161 1.93 2.26 14.20
CA ASP A 161 1.68 3.11 15.34
C ASP A 161 1.48 4.58 14.97
N TRP A 162 1.93 4.97 13.78
CA TRP A 162 1.79 6.32 13.27
C TRP A 162 0.44 6.55 12.61
N GLY A 163 -0.20 5.54 12.03
CA GLY A 163 -1.52 5.66 11.42
C GLY A 163 -1.82 4.58 10.39
N ALA A 164 -2.96 4.72 9.73
CA ALA A 164 -3.40 3.89 8.62
C ALA A 164 -3.37 4.67 7.30
N TRP A 165 -2.80 4.07 6.26
CA TRP A 165 -2.56 4.68 4.94
C TRP A 165 -3.34 3.99 3.82
N GLU A 166 -4.53 3.48 4.15
CA GLU A 166 -5.40 2.81 3.19
C GLU A 166 -5.83 3.76 2.05
N TYR A 167 -6.31 4.96 2.38
CA TYR A 167 -6.84 5.94 1.42
C TYR A 167 -6.73 7.38 1.92
N PHE A 168 -6.78 8.35 1.01
CA PHE A 168 -6.74 9.78 1.33
C PHE A 168 -7.95 10.20 2.19
N GLY A 169 -7.69 10.81 3.35
CA GLY A 169 -8.73 11.18 4.31
C GLY A 169 -9.20 10.03 5.22
N ASN A 170 -8.44 8.93 5.30
CA ASN A 170 -8.68 7.88 6.29
C ASN A 170 -8.69 8.49 7.70
N PRO A 171 -9.71 8.24 8.56
CA PRO A 171 -9.82 8.88 9.87
C PRO A 171 -8.75 8.48 10.89
N HIS A 172 -7.96 7.43 10.62
CA HIS A 172 -6.88 6.94 11.48
C HIS A 172 -5.49 7.28 10.92
N PHE A 173 -5.40 8.39 10.21
CA PHE A 173 -4.18 8.90 9.62
C PHE A 173 -3.10 9.31 10.65
N CYS A 174 -1.85 9.39 10.18
CA CYS A 174 -0.79 10.07 10.91
C CYS A 174 -1.02 11.57 10.92
N LYS A 175 -1.29 12.14 12.09
CA LYS A 175 -1.70 13.55 12.23
C LYS A 175 -0.68 14.57 11.71
N ASP A 176 0.58 14.16 11.64
CA ASP A 176 1.68 14.99 11.18
C ASP A 176 2.03 14.77 9.69
N ALA A 177 1.22 13.97 8.96
CA ALA A 177 1.39 13.79 7.52
C ALA A 177 0.67 14.88 6.71
N ASP A 178 1.29 15.35 5.63
CA ASP A 178 0.69 16.35 4.72
C ASP A 178 -0.33 15.78 3.72
N PHE A 179 -0.63 14.49 3.82
CA PHE A 179 -1.62 13.75 3.03
C PHE A 179 -1.53 13.96 1.53
N LEU A 180 -0.37 13.72 0.94
CA LEU A 180 -0.25 13.85 -0.51
C LEU A 180 -1.09 12.76 -1.22
N PRO A 181 -2.09 13.11 -2.06
CA PRO A 181 -2.84 12.14 -2.85
C PRO A 181 -1.92 11.33 -3.78
N GLY A 182 -2.30 10.10 -4.13
CA GLY A 182 -1.52 9.23 -5.00
C GLY A 182 -0.47 8.36 -4.28
N LYS A 183 -0.44 8.41 -2.94
CA LYS A 183 0.53 7.68 -2.09
C LYS A 183 -0.12 6.62 -1.20
N PHE A 184 -1.44 6.49 -1.19
CA PHE A 184 -2.14 5.56 -0.31
C PHE A 184 -2.24 4.17 -0.93
N TYR A 185 -2.48 3.16 -0.10
CA TYR A 185 -2.60 1.78 -0.57
C TYR A 185 -3.58 1.62 -1.73
N GLN A 186 -4.76 2.24 -1.63
CA GLN A 186 -5.76 2.27 -2.69
C GLN A 186 -5.25 2.92 -4.00
N ASP A 187 -4.38 3.93 -3.92
CA ASP A 187 -3.78 4.56 -5.10
C ASP A 187 -2.81 3.58 -5.81
N LEU A 188 -2.08 2.79 -5.03
CA LEU A 188 -1.15 1.77 -5.55
C LEU A 188 -1.88 0.63 -6.26
N LEU A 189 -2.98 0.16 -5.67
CA LEU A 189 -3.83 -0.85 -6.31
C LEU A 189 -4.47 -0.29 -7.59
N LYS A 190 -4.93 0.96 -7.57
CA LYS A 190 -5.50 1.62 -8.75
C LYS A 190 -4.51 1.77 -9.90
N ARG A 191 -3.21 1.96 -9.60
CA ARG A 191 -2.09 1.93 -10.57
C ARG A 191 -1.80 0.53 -11.16
N GLY A 192 -2.48 -0.52 -10.68
CA GLY A 192 -2.29 -1.90 -11.12
C GLY A 192 -1.10 -2.60 -10.45
N LEU A 193 -0.63 -2.13 -9.29
CA LEU A 193 0.40 -2.85 -8.53
C LEU A 193 -0.22 -4.02 -7.76
N HIS A 194 0.34 -5.21 -7.93
CA HIS A 194 -0.09 -6.43 -7.22
C HIS A 194 0.58 -6.49 -5.84
N LEU A 195 0.12 -5.62 -4.93
CA LEU A 195 0.64 -5.49 -3.58
C LEU A 195 -0.33 -6.05 -2.54
N GLY A 196 0.16 -6.94 -1.70
CA GLY A 196 -0.57 -7.39 -0.51
C GLY A 196 -0.53 -6.37 0.61
N ALA A 197 -1.45 -6.48 1.55
CA ALA A 197 -1.53 -5.66 2.74
C ALA A 197 -0.83 -6.38 3.91
N ILE A 198 -0.05 -5.62 4.69
CA ILE A 198 0.51 -6.04 5.97
C ILE A 198 0.49 -4.85 6.93
N ALA A 199 0.65 -5.12 8.22
CA ALA A 199 0.82 -4.09 9.23
C ALA A 199 1.86 -4.52 10.25
N SER A 200 2.52 -3.56 10.87
CA SER A 200 3.46 -3.78 11.96
C SER A 200 3.41 -2.58 12.89
N SER A 201 4.07 -2.63 14.05
CA SER A 201 3.95 -1.53 15.00
C SER A 201 4.73 -0.28 14.61
N ASP A 202 5.93 -0.40 14.03
CA ASP A 202 6.90 0.70 13.97
C ASP A 202 7.22 1.21 15.41
N ARG A 203 7.42 0.24 16.32
CA ARG A 203 7.47 0.52 17.75
C ARG A 203 8.81 1.11 18.14
N HIS A 204 8.74 2.37 18.52
CA HIS A 204 9.83 3.19 19.05
C HIS A 204 9.90 3.24 20.59
N SER A 205 9.44 2.18 21.25
CA SER A 205 9.40 2.10 22.71
C SER A 205 9.57 0.66 23.20
N ASN A 206 10.01 0.48 24.44
CA ASN A 206 10.23 -0.85 25.04
C ASN A 206 8.91 -1.58 25.39
N LEU A 207 7.77 -1.06 24.95
CA LEU A 207 6.42 -1.59 25.15
C LEU A 207 5.95 -2.33 23.89
N VAL A 208 6.73 -3.34 23.50
CA VAL A 208 6.49 -4.20 22.34
C VAL A 208 5.41 -5.26 22.63
N GLY A 209 4.71 -5.71 21.60
CA GLY A 209 3.75 -6.82 21.68
C GLY A 209 2.49 -6.57 22.53
N VAL A 210 2.33 -5.42 23.17
CA VAL A 210 1.23 -5.17 24.11
C VAL A 210 0.15 -4.22 23.57
N HIS A 211 -1.10 -4.65 23.73
CA HIS A 211 -2.28 -3.78 23.66
C HIS A 211 -2.36 -2.94 24.94
N GLN A 212 -1.85 -1.71 24.91
CA GLN A 212 -2.21 -0.77 25.97
C GLN A 212 -3.60 -0.23 25.68
N GLY A 213 -4.60 -0.80 26.35
CA GLY A 213 -6.01 -0.42 26.34
C GLY A 213 -6.31 0.98 26.91
N HIS A 214 -5.47 1.96 26.62
CA HIS A 214 -5.77 3.36 26.88
C HIS A 214 -5.39 4.15 25.64
N LEU A 215 -6.41 4.64 24.94
CA LEU A 215 -6.35 5.95 24.30
C LEU A 215 -5.62 6.90 25.27
N ARG A 216 -4.32 7.12 25.08
CA ARG A 216 -3.67 8.26 25.72
C ARG A 216 -4.09 9.48 24.92
N CYS A 217 -5.29 9.98 25.23
CA CYS A 217 -5.55 11.39 25.06
C CYS A 217 -4.61 12.11 26.03
N VAL A 218 -3.42 12.53 25.58
CA VAL A 218 -2.63 13.51 26.32
C VAL A 218 -3.30 14.86 26.09
N TYR A 219 -4.35 15.15 26.84
CA TYR A 219 -4.81 16.52 26.99
C TYR A 219 -5.39 16.76 28.38
N GLU A 220 -4.60 17.39 29.24
CA GLU A 220 -5.12 18.41 30.15
C GLU A 220 -4.05 19.48 30.43
N ARG A 221 -4.18 20.66 29.78
CA ARG A 221 -3.61 21.89 30.37
C ARG A 221 -4.40 23.13 29.97
N LYS A 222 -4.91 23.85 30.96
CA LYS A 222 -5.40 25.23 30.82
C LYS A 222 -4.21 26.16 30.57
N ILE A 223 -4.20 26.91 29.47
CA ILE A 223 -3.18 27.94 29.21
C ILE A 223 -3.85 29.34 29.20
N PRO A 224 -3.45 30.27 30.08
CA PRO A 224 -3.87 31.66 30.01
C PRO A 224 -3.13 32.37 28.85
N GLN A 225 -3.86 33.10 28.01
CA GLN A 225 -3.27 33.94 26.96
C GLN A 225 -2.58 35.17 27.58
N ARG A 226 -1.31 35.41 27.24
CA ARG A 226 -0.72 36.76 27.32
C ARG A 226 -0.08 37.18 26.00
N SER A 227 -0.69 38.24 25.44
CA SER A 227 -0.23 39.23 24.46
C SER A 227 0.43 38.74 23.16
N ASN A 228 -0.32 38.90 22.07
CA ASN A 228 0.09 38.79 20.67
C ASN A 228 0.32 40.19 20.07
N PRO A 229 1.44 40.49 19.39
CA PRO A 229 1.71 41.82 18.81
C PRO A 229 0.91 42.18 17.55
N LEU A 230 0.08 41.26 17.01
CA LEU A 230 -0.64 41.46 15.74
C LEU A 230 -2.17 41.32 15.84
N GLY A 231 -2.75 41.19 17.03
CA GLY A 231 -4.22 41.16 17.23
C GLY A 231 -5.00 40.01 16.59
N VAL A 232 -4.42 39.26 15.65
CA VAL A 232 -5.02 38.10 14.97
C VAL A 232 -4.55 36.81 15.65
N ARG A 233 -5.49 36.09 16.27
CA ARG A 233 -5.26 34.77 16.89
C ARG A 233 -4.79 33.75 15.84
N ARG A 234 -3.48 33.60 15.64
CA ARG A 234 -2.91 32.35 15.13
C ARG A 234 -2.72 31.39 16.31
N PRO A 235 -3.29 30.18 16.30
CA PRO A 235 -2.96 29.19 17.32
C PRO A 235 -1.48 28.84 17.15
N ARG A 236 -0.65 29.25 18.11
CA ARG A 236 0.67 28.64 18.29
C ARG A 236 0.43 27.28 18.93
N ILE A 237 0.17 26.27 18.10
CA ILE A 237 0.31 24.87 18.51
C ILE A 237 1.81 24.60 18.54
N ARG A 238 2.45 24.89 19.67
CA ARG A 238 3.72 24.26 20.02
C ARG A 238 3.31 23.05 20.87
N LEU A 239 3.24 21.87 20.27
CA LEU A 239 3.05 20.62 20.98
C LEU A 239 4.36 20.31 21.73
N GLU A 240 4.53 20.89 22.92
CA GLU A 240 5.49 20.35 23.87
C GLU A 240 4.94 19.01 24.39
N GLY A 241 5.39 17.91 23.79
CA GLY A 241 5.24 16.55 24.34
C GLY A 241 4.35 15.60 23.52
N GLY A 242 4.98 14.86 22.60
CA GLY A 242 4.47 13.59 22.05
C GLY A 242 3.82 13.69 20.67
N PHE A 243 4.26 12.83 19.76
CA PHE A 243 3.52 12.52 18.54
C PHE A 243 2.19 11.84 18.91
N PHE A 244 1.13 12.15 18.17
CA PHE A 244 -0.15 11.47 18.36
C PHE A 244 -0.08 10.07 17.78
N ILE A 245 0.07 9.08 18.66
CA ILE A 245 0.01 7.67 18.33
C ILE A 245 -1.39 7.32 17.78
N ASN A 246 -1.42 6.46 16.78
CA ASN A 246 -2.62 5.89 16.17
C ASN A 246 -3.53 5.26 17.26
N PRO A 247 -4.81 5.67 17.36
CA PRO A 247 -5.70 5.21 18.43
C PRO A 247 -6.11 3.73 18.32
N ILE A 248 -5.83 3.07 17.19
CA ILE A 248 -6.17 1.65 16.95
C ILE A 248 -4.94 0.74 17.04
N ASN A 249 -3.97 1.08 17.88
CA ASN A 249 -2.78 0.25 18.11
C ASN A 249 -3.00 -0.89 19.09
N PRO A 250 -2.11 -1.90 19.10
CA PRO A 250 -0.98 -2.12 18.18
C PRO A 250 -1.43 -2.64 16.80
N CYS A 251 -0.64 -2.42 15.75
CA CYS A 251 -0.85 -3.12 14.47
C CYS A 251 -0.02 -4.43 14.43
N PHE A 252 -0.56 -5.44 13.74
CA PHE A 252 0.02 -6.78 13.63
C PHE A 252 0.05 -7.25 12.18
N ALA A 253 1.09 -8.01 11.86
CA ALA A 253 1.19 -8.78 10.65
C ALA A 253 0.47 -10.11 10.87
N ALA A 254 -0.52 -10.40 10.03
CA ALA A 254 -1.16 -11.70 10.01
C ALA A 254 -0.76 -12.43 8.73
N VAL A 255 -0.31 -13.69 8.86
CA VAL A 255 0.24 -14.48 7.75
C VAL A 255 -0.34 -15.89 7.77
N TYR A 256 -0.84 -16.35 6.62
CA TYR A 256 -1.25 -17.73 6.42
C TYR A 256 -0.10 -18.55 5.84
N ALA A 257 0.55 -19.35 6.66
CA ALA A 257 1.70 -20.17 6.29
C ALA A 257 1.48 -21.65 6.61
N GLU A 258 2.18 -22.55 5.93
CA GLU A 258 2.09 -23.99 6.17
C GLU A 258 2.65 -24.37 7.56
N GLU A 259 3.73 -23.70 7.97
CA GLU A 259 4.47 -23.98 9.19
C GLU A 259 4.99 -22.69 9.84
N LEU A 260 5.34 -22.79 11.12
CA LEU A 260 5.99 -21.69 11.86
C LEU A 260 7.52 -21.77 11.67
N THR A 261 7.98 -21.43 10.47
CA THR A 261 9.40 -21.39 10.07
C THR A 261 9.70 -20.12 9.28
N ARG A 262 10.98 -19.72 9.15
CA ARG A 262 11.37 -18.56 8.35
C ARG A 262 10.93 -18.74 6.90
N GLU A 263 11.19 -19.92 6.34
CA GLU A 263 10.92 -20.29 4.95
C GLU A 263 9.43 -20.23 4.63
N ALA A 264 8.59 -20.84 5.47
CA ALA A 264 7.15 -20.88 5.24
C ALA A 264 6.50 -19.50 5.38
N ILE A 265 6.94 -18.68 6.34
CA ILE A 265 6.45 -17.31 6.48
C ILE A 265 6.93 -16.43 5.30
N PHE A 266 8.19 -16.55 4.88
CA PHE A 266 8.71 -15.81 3.72
C PHE A 266 7.94 -16.15 2.44
N ASP A 267 7.67 -17.43 2.22
CA ASP A 267 6.90 -17.90 1.08
C ASP A 267 5.45 -17.36 1.12
N ALA A 268 4.81 -17.40 2.29
CA ALA A 268 3.48 -16.83 2.48
C ALA A 268 3.44 -15.31 2.21
N ILE A 269 4.43 -14.55 2.69
CA ILE A 269 4.53 -13.10 2.41
C ILE A 269 4.73 -12.85 0.91
N ARG A 270 5.55 -13.65 0.22
CA ARG A 270 5.75 -13.55 -1.24
C ARG A 270 4.49 -13.84 -2.04
N LYS A 271 3.70 -14.81 -1.58
CA LYS A 271 2.37 -15.12 -2.12
C LYS A 271 1.31 -14.09 -1.73
N ARG A 272 1.65 -13.13 -0.86
CA ARG A 272 0.72 -12.13 -0.29
C ARG A 272 -0.42 -12.78 0.49
N HIS A 273 -0.20 -13.96 1.05
CA HIS A 273 -1.12 -14.63 1.97
C HIS A 273 -1.04 -13.96 3.35
N THR A 274 -1.20 -12.64 3.35
CA THR A 274 -1.00 -11.76 4.48
C THR A 274 -2.18 -10.82 4.61
N TYR A 275 -2.38 -10.27 5.79
CA TYR A 275 -3.29 -9.17 5.98
C TYR A 275 -2.84 -8.28 7.14
N ALA A 276 -3.35 -7.06 7.15
CA ALA A 276 -3.10 -6.08 8.20
C ALA A 276 -4.17 -6.22 9.29
N ALA A 277 -3.78 -6.19 10.55
CA ALA A 277 -4.70 -6.03 11.67
C ALA A 277 -4.23 -4.90 12.60
N ALA A 278 -5.15 -4.23 13.26
CA ALA A 278 -4.89 -3.11 14.14
C ALA A 278 -5.85 -3.14 15.33
N GLY A 279 -5.30 -3.04 16.54
CA GLY A 279 -6.02 -2.94 17.80
C GLY A 279 -6.36 -4.30 18.40
N ALA A 280 -6.59 -5.32 17.58
CA ALA A 280 -6.90 -6.69 18.01
C ALA A 280 -6.43 -7.71 16.96
N LYS A 281 -6.22 -8.96 17.39
CA LYS A 281 -5.92 -10.09 16.49
C LYS A 281 -7.19 -10.62 15.83
N ILE A 282 -7.78 -9.83 14.93
CA ILE A 282 -8.99 -10.19 14.17
C ILE A 282 -8.62 -11.27 13.14
N LYS A 283 -9.17 -12.48 13.29
CA LYS A 283 -9.01 -13.54 12.27
C LYS A 283 -9.84 -13.18 11.05
N LEU A 284 -9.21 -13.11 9.88
CA LEU A 284 -9.88 -12.75 8.63
C LEU A 284 -9.62 -13.83 7.58
N ASP A 285 -10.68 -14.42 7.05
CA ASP A 285 -10.64 -15.30 5.88
C ASP A 285 -11.36 -14.59 4.74
N PHE A 286 -10.68 -14.42 3.61
CA PHE A 286 -11.19 -13.70 2.46
C PHE A 286 -10.82 -14.46 1.19
N ARG A 287 -11.84 -14.76 0.39
CA ARG A 287 -11.72 -15.57 -0.81
C ARG A 287 -12.61 -15.04 -1.94
N VAL A 288 -12.15 -15.26 -3.15
CA VAL A 288 -12.94 -15.06 -4.38
C VAL A 288 -12.83 -16.33 -5.20
N ASN A 289 -13.96 -17.01 -5.43
CA ASN A 289 -14.03 -18.40 -5.87
C ASN A 289 -13.15 -19.27 -4.94
N ASP A 290 -12.34 -20.15 -5.51
CA ASP A 290 -11.41 -21.01 -4.77
C ASP A 290 -10.10 -20.31 -4.38
N HIS A 291 -9.95 -19.00 -4.67
CA HIS A 291 -8.71 -18.26 -4.45
C HIS A 291 -8.73 -17.48 -3.14
N MET A 292 -7.66 -17.61 -2.36
CA MET A 292 -7.50 -16.84 -1.12
C MET A 292 -6.82 -15.49 -1.34
N MET A 293 -6.94 -14.59 -0.36
CA MET A 293 -6.24 -13.30 -0.35
C MET A 293 -4.76 -13.46 -0.75
N GLY A 294 -4.31 -12.61 -1.68
CA GLY A 294 -2.96 -12.63 -2.26
C GLY A 294 -2.89 -13.29 -3.64
N GLU A 295 -3.87 -14.11 -4.00
CA GLU A 295 -3.89 -14.88 -5.24
C GLU A 295 -4.53 -14.15 -6.42
N VAL A 296 -4.35 -14.75 -7.61
CA VAL A 296 -4.91 -14.29 -8.88
C VAL A 296 -5.87 -15.35 -9.41
N CYS A 297 -7.15 -14.99 -9.49
CA CYS A 297 -8.21 -15.75 -10.13
C CYS A 297 -8.31 -15.39 -11.62
N ARG A 298 -8.42 -16.38 -12.51
CA ARG A 298 -8.65 -16.16 -13.94
C ARG A 298 -10.02 -16.66 -14.37
N LEU A 299 -10.80 -15.79 -15.01
CA LEU A 299 -12.08 -16.12 -15.59
C LEU A 299 -11.97 -16.09 -17.11
N GLU A 300 -12.00 -17.26 -17.75
CA GLU A 300 -11.66 -17.42 -19.17
C GLU A 300 -12.82 -17.10 -20.13
N SER A 301 -14.07 -17.15 -19.67
CA SER A 301 -15.24 -16.99 -20.54
C SER A 301 -16.42 -16.31 -19.83
N PRO A 302 -17.19 -15.46 -20.54
CA PRO A 302 -18.38 -14.83 -20.00
C PRO A 302 -19.55 -15.81 -19.85
N PRO A 303 -20.53 -15.54 -18.97
CA PRO A 303 -20.62 -14.38 -18.08
C PRO A 303 -19.60 -14.45 -16.94
N PHE A 304 -18.94 -13.32 -16.65
CA PHE A 304 -17.99 -13.25 -15.55
C PHE A 304 -18.73 -13.12 -14.24
N ARG A 305 -18.46 -14.06 -13.34
CA ARG A 305 -19.05 -14.17 -12.01
C ARG A 305 -17.93 -14.47 -11.02
N ALA A 306 -18.01 -13.85 -9.86
CA ALA A 306 -17.11 -14.10 -8.75
C ALA A 306 -17.93 -14.41 -7.49
N GLU A 307 -17.76 -15.60 -6.95
CA GLU A 307 -18.28 -15.97 -5.65
C GLU A 307 -17.36 -15.38 -4.58
N VAL A 308 -17.84 -14.41 -3.81
CA VAL A 308 -17.02 -13.72 -2.82
C VAL A 308 -17.41 -14.19 -1.42
N PHE A 309 -16.42 -14.69 -0.68
CA PHE A 309 -16.58 -15.10 0.71
C PHE A 309 -15.69 -14.27 1.62
N CYS A 310 -16.25 -13.80 2.74
CA CYS A 310 -15.48 -13.15 3.78
C CYS A 310 -16.00 -13.55 5.17
N SER A 311 -15.10 -13.92 6.06
CA SER A 311 -15.40 -14.22 7.46
C SER A 311 -14.40 -13.51 8.37
N ALA A 312 -14.92 -12.80 9.37
CA ALA A 312 -14.13 -12.16 10.41
C ALA A 312 -14.52 -12.71 11.80
N GLU A 313 -13.51 -13.03 12.61
CA GLU A 313 -13.68 -13.41 14.02
C GLU A 313 -12.80 -12.52 14.90
N GLY A 314 -13.44 -11.69 15.73
CA GLY A 314 -12.79 -10.73 16.60
C GLY A 314 -12.64 -11.21 18.06
N GLU A 315 -11.81 -10.47 18.79
CA GLU A 315 -11.72 -10.58 20.24
C GLU A 315 -12.97 -9.99 20.91
N ARG A 316 -13.61 -9.02 20.24
CA ARG A 316 -14.93 -8.45 20.57
C ARG A 316 -15.89 -8.57 19.36
N PRO A 317 -17.17 -8.20 19.50
CA PRO A 317 -18.10 -8.21 18.38
C PRO A 317 -17.60 -7.44 17.15
N ILE A 318 -17.72 -8.08 15.98
CA ILE A 318 -17.52 -7.43 14.68
C ILE A 318 -18.73 -6.54 14.44
N SER A 319 -18.52 -5.23 14.36
CA SER A 319 -19.55 -4.22 14.11
C SER A 319 -19.89 -4.10 12.62
N LYS A 320 -18.91 -4.32 11.74
CA LYS A 320 -19.07 -4.23 10.29
C LYS A 320 -18.07 -5.11 9.55
N LEU A 321 -18.49 -5.72 8.45
CA LEU A 321 -17.64 -6.39 7.47
C LEU A 321 -17.95 -5.81 6.09
N GLU A 322 -16.93 -5.43 5.34
CA GLU A 322 -17.07 -4.83 4.01
C GLU A 322 -16.19 -5.55 2.99
N VAL A 323 -16.68 -5.63 1.76
CA VAL A 323 -15.91 -6.03 0.59
C VAL A 323 -15.86 -4.87 -0.37
N LEU A 324 -14.65 -4.56 -0.82
CA LEU A 324 -14.37 -3.55 -1.82
C LEU A 324 -13.97 -4.20 -3.12
N ARG A 325 -14.45 -3.63 -4.23
CA ARG A 325 -14.02 -3.91 -5.60
C ARG A 325 -13.50 -2.61 -6.22
N ASN A 326 -12.27 -2.61 -6.71
CA ASN A 326 -11.66 -1.40 -7.31
C ASN A 326 -11.82 -0.15 -6.43
N ASN A 327 -11.53 -0.29 -5.12
CA ASN A 327 -11.67 0.74 -4.07
C ASN A 327 -13.11 1.21 -3.76
N GLN A 328 -14.13 0.58 -4.34
CA GLN A 328 -15.53 0.87 -4.03
C GLN A 328 -16.13 -0.23 -3.16
N VAL A 329 -16.82 0.14 -2.08
CA VAL A 329 -17.56 -0.84 -1.26
C VAL A 329 -18.74 -1.35 -2.07
N ILE A 330 -18.73 -2.64 -2.43
CA ILE A 330 -19.80 -3.28 -3.20
C ILE A 330 -20.74 -4.10 -2.32
N HIS A 331 -20.27 -4.52 -1.15
CA HIS A 331 -21.07 -5.27 -0.19
C HIS A 331 -20.63 -4.93 1.23
N ALA A 332 -21.60 -4.81 2.15
CA ALA A 332 -21.34 -4.53 3.55
C ALA A 332 -22.41 -5.17 4.42
N VAL A 333 -22.00 -5.81 5.51
CA VAL A 333 -22.91 -6.34 6.54
C VAL A 333 -22.59 -5.68 7.88
N LYS A 334 -23.64 -5.36 8.64
CA LYS A 334 -23.49 -4.98 10.04
C LYS A 334 -23.51 -6.23 10.90
N GLY A 335 -22.71 -6.23 11.95
CA GLY A 335 -22.61 -7.33 12.90
C GLY A 335 -22.75 -6.86 14.33
N ASN A 336 -23.01 -7.82 15.21
CA ASN A 336 -22.96 -7.66 16.67
C ASN A 336 -22.49 -8.94 17.37
N ALA A 337 -21.89 -9.87 16.62
CA ALA A 337 -21.40 -11.14 17.10
C ALA A 337 -19.86 -11.20 16.96
N ARG A 338 -19.21 -12.07 17.72
CA ARG A 338 -17.75 -12.27 17.64
C ARG A 338 -17.30 -12.79 16.28
N LYS A 339 -18.14 -13.56 15.61
CA LYS A 339 -17.91 -14.06 14.25
C LYS A 339 -19.02 -13.58 13.34
N VAL A 340 -18.66 -12.97 12.23
CA VAL A 340 -19.56 -12.46 11.20
C VAL A 340 -18.99 -12.89 9.86
N SER A 341 -19.84 -13.41 8.99
CA SER A 341 -19.47 -13.78 7.62
C SER A 341 -20.47 -13.23 6.62
N LEU A 342 -20.02 -13.06 5.39
CA LEU A 342 -20.84 -12.73 4.24
C LEU A 342 -20.37 -13.58 3.06
N GLU A 343 -21.32 -13.88 2.19
CA GLU A 343 -21.11 -14.60 0.94
C GLU A 343 -22.08 -14.04 -0.09
N PHE A 344 -21.58 -13.71 -1.28
CA PHE A 344 -22.41 -13.21 -2.39
C PHE A 344 -21.72 -13.45 -3.72
N GLU A 345 -22.51 -13.51 -4.79
CA GLU A 345 -22.00 -13.52 -6.16
C GLU A 345 -21.93 -12.10 -6.71
N ASP A 346 -20.79 -11.73 -7.30
CA ASP A 346 -20.61 -10.48 -8.02
C ASP A 346 -20.65 -10.72 -9.54
N GLU A 347 -21.66 -10.14 -10.18
CA GLU A 347 -21.84 -10.14 -11.65
C GLU A 347 -21.35 -8.84 -12.30
N GLY A 348 -20.87 -7.87 -11.52
CA GLY A 348 -20.50 -6.53 -12.01
C GLY A 348 -19.06 -6.40 -12.50
N ILE A 349 -18.41 -7.49 -12.91
CA ILE A 349 -17.04 -7.48 -13.44
C ILE A 349 -17.07 -7.04 -14.90
N ASP A 350 -16.68 -5.79 -15.16
CA ASP A 350 -16.72 -5.15 -16.47
C ASP A 350 -15.33 -4.74 -17.00
N GLU A 351 -14.28 -5.02 -16.24
CA GLU A 351 -12.89 -4.69 -16.57
C GLU A 351 -12.03 -5.95 -16.66
N ARG A 352 -10.96 -5.88 -17.47
CA ARG A 352 -10.01 -6.99 -17.63
C ARG A 352 -9.35 -7.40 -16.32
N GLU A 353 -9.02 -6.44 -15.48
CA GLU A 353 -8.44 -6.71 -14.18
C GLU A 353 -9.20 -5.94 -13.12
N THR A 354 -9.70 -6.68 -12.14
CA THR A 354 -10.42 -6.16 -10.99
C THR A 354 -9.80 -6.76 -9.74
N TYR A 355 -9.69 -6.00 -8.66
CA TYR A 355 -9.24 -6.54 -7.38
C TYR A 355 -10.32 -6.38 -6.32
N TYR A 356 -10.38 -7.37 -5.43
CA TYR A 356 -11.24 -7.37 -4.26
C TYR A 356 -10.42 -7.41 -3.00
N TYR A 357 -10.80 -6.67 -1.97
CA TYR A 357 -10.27 -6.87 -0.62
C TYR A 357 -11.32 -6.55 0.42
N ALA A 358 -11.16 -7.10 1.62
CA ALA A 358 -12.11 -6.98 2.71
C ALA A 358 -11.62 -6.10 3.85
N ARG A 359 -12.57 -5.49 4.55
CA ARG A 359 -12.35 -4.75 5.80
C ARG A 359 -13.25 -5.29 6.90
N ALA A 360 -12.66 -5.60 8.05
CA ALA A 360 -13.39 -5.93 9.26
C ALA A 360 -13.25 -4.80 10.28
N PHE A 361 -14.33 -4.52 11.02
CA PHE A 361 -14.40 -3.51 12.06
C PHE A 361 -14.99 -4.14 13.32
N GLN A 362 -14.35 -3.95 14.47
CA GLN A 362 -14.91 -4.27 15.77
C GLN A 362 -15.70 -3.08 16.35
N ASP A 363 -16.44 -3.32 17.43
CA ASP A 363 -17.21 -2.29 18.16
C ASP A 363 -16.34 -1.28 18.93
N ASP A 364 -15.07 -1.60 19.16
CA ASP A 364 -14.06 -0.77 19.83
C ASP A 364 -13.18 0.04 18.85
N GLY A 365 -13.41 -0.11 17.55
CA GLY A 365 -12.67 0.56 16.49
C GLY A 365 -11.48 -0.21 15.92
N ALA A 366 -11.12 -1.37 16.49
CA ALA A 366 -10.11 -2.29 15.93
C ALA A 366 -10.51 -2.75 14.52
N ARG A 367 -9.51 -3.03 13.68
CA ARG A 367 -9.68 -3.24 12.24
C ARG A 367 -8.79 -4.31 11.68
N ALA A 368 -9.22 -4.91 10.58
CA ALA A 368 -8.36 -5.70 9.71
C ALA A 368 -8.65 -5.42 8.24
N TRP A 369 -7.62 -5.56 7.40
CA TRP A 369 -7.67 -5.39 5.95
C TRP A 369 -6.99 -6.56 5.27
N SER A 370 -7.73 -7.33 4.46
CA SER A 370 -7.14 -8.44 3.71
C SER A 370 -6.15 -7.95 2.66
N SER A 371 -5.20 -8.79 2.26
CA SER A 371 -4.61 -8.64 0.92
C SER A 371 -5.69 -8.78 -0.16
N PRO A 372 -5.46 -8.26 -1.38
CA PRO A 372 -6.42 -8.36 -2.45
C PRO A 372 -6.44 -9.76 -3.07
N VAL A 373 -7.56 -10.14 -3.67
CA VAL A 373 -7.62 -11.17 -4.70
C VAL A 373 -7.82 -10.46 -6.03
N TRP A 374 -6.96 -10.74 -7.00
CA TRP A 374 -7.08 -10.17 -8.35
C TRP A 374 -7.88 -11.11 -9.24
N VAL A 375 -8.90 -10.61 -9.92
CA VAL A 375 -9.68 -11.32 -10.92
C VAL A 375 -9.30 -10.78 -12.30
N ILE A 376 -8.75 -11.67 -13.13
CA ILE A 376 -8.35 -11.37 -14.50
C ILE A 376 -9.34 -12.03 -15.46
N CYS A 377 -9.92 -11.23 -16.35
CA CYS A 377 -10.86 -11.62 -17.40
C CYS A 377 -10.22 -11.40 -18.78
N PRO A 378 -9.48 -12.37 -19.35
CA PRO A 378 -8.65 -12.15 -20.54
C PRO A 378 -9.41 -11.73 -21.80
N SER A 379 -10.72 -11.99 -21.87
CA SER A 379 -11.53 -11.57 -23.01
C SER A 379 -11.83 -10.06 -23.04
N TYR A 380 -11.64 -9.35 -21.91
CA TYR A 380 -11.71 -7.90 -21.88
C TYR A 380 -10.37 -7.27 -22.31
N PRO A 381 -10.40 -6.10 -22.97
CA PRO A 381 -9.18 -5.42 -23.40
C PRO A 381 -8.37 -4.87 -22.22
N ASP A 382 -7.03 -4.78 -22.36
CA ASP A 382 -6.12 -4.15 -21.37
C ASP A 382 -6.40 -2.65 -21.14
N LEU A 383 -7.22 -2.05 -22.00
CA LEU A 383 -7.46 -0.63 -22.05
C LEU A 383 -8.96 -0.34 -22.12
N SER A 384 -9.48 0.40 -21.16
CA SER A 384 -10.85 0.91 -21.17
C SER A 384 -10.87 2.42 -21.43
N LEU A 385 -11.78 2.83 -22.32
CA LEU A 385 -12.01 4.22 -22.70
C LEU A 385 -13.49 4.53 -22.46
N HIS A 386 -13.77 5.46 -21.55
CA HIS A 386 -15.12 5.94 -21.26
C HIS A 386 -15.31 7.34 -21.85
N LEU A 387 -16.27 7.49 -22.75
CA LEU A 387 -16.55 8.75 -23.45
C LEU A 387 -17.93 9.28 -23.08
N VAL A 388 -18.01 10.55 -22.71
CA VAL A 388 -19.28 11.24 -22.46
C VAL A 388 -19.35 12.46 -23.38
N SER A 389 -20.23 12.42 -24.38
CA SER A 389 -20.47 13.56 -25.28
C SER A 389 -21.87 14.14 -25.07
N SER A 390 -22.02 15.44 -25.32
CA SER A 390 -23.28 16.16 -25.17
C SER A 390 -24.28 15.96 -26.32
N LYS A 391 -23.88 15.34 -27.45
CA LYS A 391 -24.75 15.03 -28.61
C LYS A 391 -24.23 13.81 -29.39
N ASP A 392 -25.14 13.09 -30.07
CA ASP A 392 -24.80 12.03 -31.02
C ASP A 392 -23.92 12.58 -32.17
N LEU A 393 -22.85 11.85 -32.49
CA LEU A 393 -21.79 12.30 -33.39
C LEU A 393 -21.85 11.54 -34.75
N PRO A 394 -21.64 12.23 -35.89
CA PRO A 394 -21.76 11.63 -37.22
C PRO A 394 -20.54 10.79 -37.62
N GLU A 395 -20.79 9.73 -38.39
CA GLU A 395 -19.78 8.77 -38.87
C GLU A 395 -18.88 9.36 -39.96
N ARG A 396 -17.57 9.50 -39.70
CA ARG A 396 -16.56 9.59 -40.78
C ARG A 396 -15.28 8.81 -40.47
N ARG A 397 -14.79 8.13 -41.51
CA ARG A 397 -13.57 7.30 -41.55
C ARG A 397 -12.31 8.14 -41.37
N LEU A 398 -11.44 7.76 -40.44
CA LEU A 398 -10.07 8.26 -40.29
C LEU A 398 -9.05 7.24 -40.83
N ARG A 399 -8.03 7.74 -41.55
CA ARG A 399 -6.96 6.98 -42.24
C ARG A 399 -5.83 6.56 -41.29
N GLU A 400 -5.16 5.48 -41.67
CA GLU A 400 -4.23 4.62 -40.93
C GLU A 400 -2.93 5.27 -40.42
N ARG A 401 -2.55 4.95 -39.16
CA ARG A 401 -1.19 4.55 -38.72
C ARG A 401 -1.25 3.71 -37.42
N THR A 402 -0.74 2.48 -37.44
CA THR A 402 -0.39 1.57 -36.29
C THR A 402 -1.53 1.07 -35.39
N GLU A 403 -1.82 -0.24 -35.41
CA GLU A 403 -2.93 -0.97 -34.72
C GLU A 403 -3.95 -0.12 -33.93
N ARG A 404 -5.12 0.06 -34.54
CA ARG A 404 -6.24 0.80 -33.96
C ARG A 404 -6.93 -0.05 -32.89
N LEU A 405 -6.82 0.34 -31.62
CA LEU A 405 -7.40 -0.41 -30.51
C LEU A 405 -8.91 -0.20 -30.39
N LEU A 406 -9.37 1.05 -30.55
CA LEU A 406 -10.78 1.42 -30.38
C LEU A 406 -11.17 2.55 -31.35
N SER A 407 -12.38 2.45 -31.93
CA SER A 407 -13.00 3.52 -32.70
C SER A 407 -14.52 3.53 -32.47
N GLY A 408 -15.05 4.63 -31.94
CA GLY A 408 -16.49 4.82 -31.74
C GLY A 408 -17.10 5.86 -32.68
N ARG A 409 -18.43 6.01 -32.66
CA ARG A 409 -19.18 7.08 -33.37
C ARG A 409 -18.78 8.50 -32.96
N THR A 410 -17.89 8.65 -31.98
CA THR A 410 -17.50 9.88 -31.31
C THR A 410 -16.38 10.68 -32.01
N GLY A 411 -15.82 10.19 -33.13
CA GLY A 411 -14.69 10.85 -33.79
C GLY A 411 -13.38 10.79 -32.97
N ILE A 412 -13.35 9.92 -31.95
CA ILE A 412 -12.16 9.64 -31.14
C ILE A 412 -11.58 8.30 -31.57
N ALA A 413 -10.27 8.29 -31.80
CA ALA A 413 -9.54 7.07 -32.16
C ALA A 413 -8.36 6.89 -31.21
N VAL A 414 -8.26 5.69 -30.64
CA VAL A 414 -7.12 5.29 -29.80
C VAL A 414 -6.22 4.37 -30.60
N TRP A 415 -4.96 4.75 -30.68
CA TRP A 415 -3.95 4.02 -31.44
C TRP A 415 -2.84 3.57 -30.51
N ARG A 416 -2.37 2.35 -30.75
CA ARG A 416 -1.17 1.82 -30.10
C ARG A 416 0.01 1.96 -31.04
N GLY A 417 1.03 2.68 -30.61
CA GLY A 417 2.26 2.88 -31.36
C GLY A 417 3.49 2.51 -30.55
N GLU A 418 4.65 2.70 -31.18
CA GLU A 418 5.94 2.64 -30.53
C GLU A 418 6.75 3.88 -30.95
N HIS A 419 7.31 4.60 -29.98
CA HIS A 419 8.18 5.75 -30.24
C HIS A 419 9.45 5.63 -29.41
N LYS A 420 10.61 5.57 -30.09
CA LYS A 420 11.94 5.44 -29.45
C LYS A 420 12.01 4.27 -28.44
N GLY A 421 11.46 3.10 -28.80
CA GLY A 421 11.46 1.91 -27.94
C GLY A 421 10.42 1.93 -26.81
N ARG A 422 9.56 2.95 -26.73
CA ARG A 422 8.48 3.04 -25.74
C ARG A 422 7.13 2.76 -26.39
N LYS A 423 6.31 1.92 -25.76
CA LYS A 423 4.89 1.77 -26.12
C LYS A 423 4.19 3.11 -25.91
N MET A 424 3.42 3.54 -26.89
CA MET A 424 2.71 4.82 -26.90
C MET A 424 1.23 4.57 -27.16
N LEU A 425 0.38 5.36 -26.51
CA LEU A 425 -1.06 5.30 -26.69
C LEU A 425 -1.58 6.68 -27.04
N SER A 426 -1.96 6.89 -28.29
CA SER A 426 -2.42 8.20 -28.75
C SER A 426 -3.93 8.22 -28.89
N VAL A 427 -4.57 9.18 -28.22
CA VAL A 427 -6.00 9.49 -28.30
C VAL A 427 -6.18 10.71 -29.20
N PHE A 428 -6.70 10.50 -30.41
CA PHE A 428 -6.96 11.58 -31.37
C PHE A 428 -8.41 12.00 -31.33
N TRP A 429 -8.65 13.30 -31.57
CA TRP A 429 -9.97 13.88 -31.76
C TRP A 429 -10.08 14.49 -33.17
N GLY A 430 -11.08 14.05 -33.93
CA GLY A 430 -11.42 14.63 -35.23
C GLY A 430 -12.88 15.09 -35.27
N GLY A 431 -13.13 16.38 -35.52
CA GLY A 431 -14.49 16.90 -35.57
C GLY A 431 -14.62 18.37 -36.02
N GLU A 432 -15.86 18.77 -36.32
CA GLU A 432 -16.24 20.16 -36.58
C GLU A 432 -15.93 21.06 -35.37
N THR A 433 -15.61 22.33 -35.65
CA THR A 433 -15.33 23.37 -34.67
C THR A 433 -16.51 23.60 -33.70
N ASP A 434 -16.20 24.04 -32.47
CA ASP A 434 -17.16 24.40 -31.39
C ASP A 434 -17.81 23.23 -30.62
N ARG A 435 -17.13 22.08 -30.51
CA ARG A 435 -17.61 20.94 -29.71
C ARG A 435 -16.73 20.66 -28.49
N ARG A 436 -17.38 20.33 -27.37
CA ARG A 436 -16.72 19.95 -26.12
C ARG A 436 -16.66 18.43 -26.01
N CYS A 437 -15.46 17.89 -25.86
CA CYS A 437 -15.19 16.47 -25.68
C CYS A 437 -14.80 16.21 -24.23
N VAL A 438 -15.60 15.40 -23.54
CA VAL A 438 -15.31 14.94 -22.18
C VAL A 438 -15.06 13.43 -22.24
N GLY A 439 -14.00 12.98 -21.60
CA GLY A 439 -13.70 11.56 -21.55
C GLY A 439 -12.74 11.21 -20.43
N GLU A 440 -12.70 9.91 -20.15
CA GLU A 440 -11.82 9.29 -19.18
C GLU A 440 -11.14 8.08 -19.84
N LEU A 441 -9.83 7.99 -19.65
CA LEU A 441 -9.00 6.89 -20.07
C LEU A 441 -8.39 6.26 -18.82
N ARG A 442 -8.60 4.96 -18.66
CA ARG A 442 -7.94 4.18 -17.61
C ARG A 442 -6.80 3.38 -18.21
N ILE A 443 -5.60 3.68 -17.76
CA ILE A 443 -4.36 3.01 -18.09
C ILE A 443 -4.06 2.05 -16.94
N SER A 444 -3.99 0.77 -17.23
CA SER A 444 -3.69 -0.28 -16.26
C SER A 444 -2.48 -1.10 -16.72
N GLY A 445 -1.80 -1.78 -15.79
CA GLY A 445 -0.66 -2.66 -16.10
C GLY A 445 0.67 -1.96 -16.40
N PHE A 446 0.84 -0.69 -16.01
CA PHE A 446 2.09 0.05 -16.17
C PHE A 446 2.56 0.67 -14.84
N HIS A 447 3.82 0.43 -14.46
CA HIS A 447 4.39 1.02 -13.23
C HIS A 447 4.58 2.54 -13.33
N ARG A 448 4.90 3.03 -14.54
CA ARG A 448 5.09 4.44 -14.88
C ARG A 448 4.50 4.71 -16.25
N TYR A 449 3.78 5.82 -16.37
CA TYR A 449 3.33 6.38 -17.64
C TYR A 449 3.54 7.88 -17.61
N PHE A 450 3.55 8.49 -18.80
CA PHE A 450 3.60 9.93 -18.96
C PHE A 450 2.52 10.29 -19.97
N VAL A 451 1.75 11.33 -19.66
CA VAL A 451 0.73 11.86 -20.56
C VAL A 451 1.23 13.21 -21.03
N PHE A 452 1.22 13.44 -22.34
CA PHE A 452 1.56 14.73 -22.88
C PHE A 452 0.58 15.13 -23.99
N GLN A 453 0.39 16.45 -24.11
CA GLN A 453 -0.45 17.03 -25.13
C GLN A 453 0.32 17.09 -26.45
N GLU A 454 -0.28 16.62 -27.54
CA GLU A 454 0.34 16.64 -28.86
C GLU A 454 -0.44 17.51 -29.85
N GLY A 455 0.23 18.51 -30.43
CA GLY A 455 -0.30 19.28 -31.56
C GLY A 455 -1.35 20.34 -31.22
N PHE A 456 -1.26 20.98 -30.06
CA PHE A 456 -2.07 22.15 -29.70
C PHE A 456 -1.26 23.44 -29.73
N GLN A 457 -1.85 24.51 -30.25
CA GLN A 457 -1.21 25.83 -30.37
C GLN A 457 -1.29 26.68 -29.10
N VAL A 458 -2.13 26.31 -28.12
CA VAL A 458 -2.27 27.02 -26.84
C VAL A 458 -2.14 25.99 -25.71
N ALA A 459 -1.22 26.25 -24.78
CA ALA A 459 -1.09 25.48 -23.55
C ALA A 459 -2.30 25.79 -22.66
N ALA A 460 -3.22 24.82 -22.57
CA ALA A 460 -4.34 24.84 -21.63
C ALA A 460 -4.35 23.48 -20.92
N ASP A 461 -4.85 23.45 -19.68
CA ASP A 461 -5.03 22.21 -18.91
C ASP A 461 -6.15 21.36 -19.55
N LEU A 462 -5.84 20.72 -20.68
CA LEU A 462 -6.80 19.95 -21.47
C LEU A 462 -7.17 18.64 -20.82
N PHE A 463 -6.31 18.14 -19.93
CA PHE A 463 -6.50 16.91 -19.20
C PHE A 463 -6.02 17.06 -17.76
N THR A 464 -6.59 16.24 -16.89
CA THR A 464 -6.12 16.00 -15.53
C THR A 464 -5.68 14.55 -15.45
N ASP A 465 -4.48 14.33 -14.93
CA ASP A 465 -3.98 13.03 -14.56
C ASP A 465 -3.90 12.98 -13.03
N ASP A 466 -4.59 12.02 -12.43
CA ASP A 466 -4.54 11.83 -10.97
C ASP A 466 -3.32 11.01 -10.52
N GLY A 467 -2.45 10.61 -11.45
CA GLY A 467 -1.26 9.81 -11.19
C GLY A 467 -1.56 8.34 -10.86
N THR A 468 -2.83 7.94 -10.92
CA THR A 468 -3.27 6.57 -10.58
C THR A 468 -3.63 5.72 -11.79
N GLY A 469 -3.28 6.18 -12.99
CA GLY A 469 -3.67 5.58 -14.25
C GLY A 469 -4.98 6.12 -14.81
N VAL A 470 -5.58 7.16 -14.21
CA VAL A 470 -6.83 7.74 -14.73
C VAL A 470 -6.60 9.14 -15.28
N VAL A 471 -6.73 9.25 -16.60
CA VAL A 471 -6.59 10.49 -17.35
C VAL A 471 -7.98 10.96 -17.76
N ARG A 472 -8.38 12.14 -17.30
CA ARG A 472 -9.64 12.77 -17.70
C ARG A 472 -9.34 13.97 -18.56
N TRP A 473 -10.15 14.23 -19.57
CA TRP A 473 -10.06 15.46 -20.35
C TRP A 473 -11.41 16.12 -20.51
N ASN A 474 -11.34 17.43 -20.72
CA ASN A 474 -12.50 18.23 -21.02
C ASN A 474 -12.09 19.35 -21.98
N ALA A 475 -11.98 18.99 -23.26
CA ALA A 475 -11.37 19.84 -24.27
C ALA A 475 -12.40 20.37 -25.28
N GLY A 476 -12.32 21.66 -25.61
CA GLY A 476 -12.99 22.24 -26.77
C GLY A 476 -12.18 21.97 -28.04
N ILE A 477 -12.80 21.36 -29.06
CA ILE A 477 -12.14 21.01 -30.32
C ILE A 477 -12.21 22.20 -31.29
N GLY A 478 -11.08 22.89 -31.47
CA GLY A 478 -10.88 23.92 -32.49
C GLY A 478 -10.19 23.39 -33.75
N LYS A 479 -10.11 24.21 -34.81
CA LYS A 479 -9.37 23.85 -36.05
C LYS A 479 -7.89 23.59 -35.72
N GLY A 480 -7.41 22.38 -35.99
CA GLY A 480 -5.99 22.01 -35.89
C GLY A 480 -5.57 21.22 -34.64
N ALA A 481 -6.48 20.93 -33.71
CA ALA A 481 -6.20 20.06 -32.56
C ALA A 481 -5.96 18.60 -33.00
N LYS A 482 -4.89 17.96 -32.52
CA LYS A 482 -4.51 16.60 -32.94
C LYS A 482 -4.79 15.50 -31.91
N GLY A 483 -4.39 15.63 -30.64
CA GLY A 483 -4.68 14.56 -29.65
C GLY A 483 -3.98 14.69 -28.29
N LEU A 484 -4.14 13.67 -27.46
CA LEU A 484 -3.26 13.31 -26.34
C LEU A 484 -2.40 12.12 -26.75
N SER A 485 -1.17 12.03 -26.26
CA SER A 485 -0.25 10.91 -26.52
C SER A 485 0.43 10.42 -25.24
#